data_AF-A0A3B8ICS3-F1
#
_entry.id   AF-A0A3B8ICS3-F1
#
_cell.length_a   1.000
_cell.length_b   1.000
_cell.length_c   1.000
_cell.angle_alpha   90.00
_cell.angle_beta   90.00
_cell.angle_gamma   90.00
#
_symmetry.space_group_name_H-M   'P 1'
#
loop_
_entity.id
_entity.type
_entity.pdbx_description
1 polymer ?
#
loop_
_entity_poly.entity_id
_entity_poly.type
_entity_poly.pdbx_seq_one_letter_code
_entity_poly.pdbx_strand_id
1 'polypeptide(L)' 'MFDNLSVKLDKAFQTLKGQGRITEVNVASTVKEIRRALIDADVNYKIAKEVTDRIKQEALGQEVLTTVKPGQ' A
#
# COMPACT_ATOMS: atom_id res chain seq x y z
N MET A 1 11.32 -4.03 17.84
CA MET A 1 11.62 -3.20 16.64
C MET A 1 10.73 -3.57 15.47
N PHE A 2 10.60 -4.86 15.15
CA PHE A 2 9.69 -5.37 14.12
C PHE A 2 8.19 -5.14 14.44
N ASP A 3 7.81 -5.11 15.72
CA ASP A 3 6.43 -4.88 16.16
C ASP A 3 5.87 -3.52 15.73
N ASN A 4 6.70 -2.48 15.72
CA ASN A 4 6.26 -1.13 15.35
C ASN A 4 5.99 -1.02 13.82
N LEU A 5 6.68 -1.84 13.03
CA LEU A 5 6.44 -1.97 11.60
C LEU A 5 5.14 -2.74 11.35
N SER A 6 4.93 -3.87 12.04
CA SER A 6 3.72 -4.67 11.93
C SER A 6 2.47 -3.84 12.25
N VAL A 7 2.49 -3.06 13.34
CA VAL A 7 1.34 -2.22 13.75
C VAL A 7 1.02 -1.14 12.70
N LYS A 8 2.04 -0.55 12.06
CA LYS A 8 1.85 0.45 11.01
C LYS A 8 1.28 -0.16 9.73
N LEU A 9 1.75 -1.36 9.37
CA LEU A 9 1.23 -2.11 8.22
C LEU A 9 -0.22 -2.54 8.43
N ASP A 10 -0.56 -3.07 9.60
CA ASP A 10 -1.93 -3.45 9.96
C ASP A 10 -2.90 -2.27 9.85
N LYS A 11 -2.51 -1.10 10.36
CA LYS A 11 -3.31 0.13 10.20
C LYS A 11 -3.52 0.51 8.74
N ALA A 12 -2.46 0.46 7.93
CA ALA A 12 -2.55 0.77 6.50
C ALA A 12 -3.49 -0.20 5.77
N PHE A 13 -3.43 -1.49 6.08
CA PHE A 13 -4.33 -2.50 5.52
C PHE A 13 -5.78 -2.32 6.00
N GLN A 14 -6.01 -1.93 7.26
CA GLN A 14 -7.35 -1.62 7.76
C GLN A 14 -7.97 -0.40 7.07
N THR A 15 -7.19 0.67 6.85
CA THR A 15 -7.67 1.84 6.08
C THR A 15 -8.01 1.46 4.64
N LEU A 16 -7.19 0.61 4.02
CA LEU A 16 -7.40 0.16 2.65
C LEU A 16 -8.65 -0.75 2.51
N LYS A 17 -8.87 -1.67 3.48
CA LYS A 17 -10.07 -2.50 3.54
C LYS A 17 -11.34 -1.71 3.88
N GLY A 18 -11.24 -0.70 4.75
CA GLY A 18 -12.39 0.09 5.23
C GLY A 18 -13.02 1.01 4.18
N GLN A 19 -12.34 1.28 3.06
CA GLN A 19 -12.85 2.19 2.02
C GLN A 19 -13.80 1.52 1.00
N GLY A 20 -14.01 0.19 1.06
CA GLY A 20 -15.01 -0.54 0.27
C GLY A 20 -14.80 -0.56 -1.26
N ARG A 21 -13.89 0.27 -1.78
CA ARG A 21 -13.35 0.27 -3.14
C ARG A 21 -11.92 0.81 -3.10
N ILE A 22 -11.03 0.09 -3.74
CA ILE A 22 -9.69 0.59 -4.00
C ILE A 22 -9.79 1.49 -5.24
N THR A 23 -9.40 2.75 -5.08
CA THR A 23 -9.37 3.75 -6.16
C THR A 23 -7.94 4.13 -6.46
N GLU A 24 -7.67 4.61 -7.67
CA GLU A 24 -6.32 5.05 -8.06
C GLU A 24 -5.76 6.12 -7.11
N VAL A 25 -6.62 6.99 -6.58
CA VAL A 25 -6.27 8.03 -5.61
C VAL A 25 -5.81 7.44 -4.29
N ASN A 26 -6.51 6.41 -3.79
CA ASN A 26 -6.15 5.74 -2.54
C ASN A 26 -4.84 4.95 -2.71
N VAL A 27 -4.69 4.22 -3.82
CA VAL A 27 -3.44 3.51 -4.15
C VAL A 27 -2.26 4.47 -4.22
N ALA A 28 -2.39 5.59 -4.93
CA ALA A 28 -1.31 6.56 -5.04
C ALA A 28 -0.90 7.15 -3.67
N SER A 29 -1.88 7.40 -2.80
CA SER A 29 -1.65 7.91 -1.45
C SER A 29 -0.94 6.87 -0.58
N THR A 30 -1.42 5.63 -0.58
CA THR A 30 -0.83 4.53 0.20
C THR A 30 0.59 4.17 -0.26
N VAL A 31 0.84 4.11 -1.57
CA VAL A 31 2.18 3.84 -2.14
C VAL A 31 3.19 4.90 -1.69
N LYS A 32 2.75 6.16 -1.56
CA LYS A 32 3.59 7.25 -1.06
C LYS A 32 3.96 7.09 0.41
N GLU A 33 3.02 6.65 1.24
CA GLU A 33 3.28 6.34 2.65
C GLU A 33 4.21 5.14 2.82
N ILE A 34 3.99 4.07 2.05
CA ILE A 34 4.87 2.89 2.04
C ILE A 34 6.30 3.30 1.65
N ARG A 35 6.47 4.12 0.61
CA ARG A 35 7.79 4.61 0.19
C ARG A 35 8.51 5.36 1.31
N ARG A 36 7.79 6.22 2.03
CA ARG A 36 8.34 6.97 3.16
C ARG A 36 8.75 6.04 4.30
N ALA A 37 7.91 5.07 4.63
CA ALA A 37 8.21 4.07 5.66
C ALA A 37 9.44 3.21 5.31
N LEU A 38 9.64 2.89 4.02
CA LEU A 38 10.82 2.16 3.56
C LEU A 38 12.10 3.01 3.70
N ILE A 39 12.05 4.29 3.34
CA ILE A 39 13.19 5.21 3.49
C ILE A 39 13.52 5.43 4.97
N ASP A 40 12.51 5.61 5.82
CA ASP A 40 12.66 5.77 7.27
C ASP A 40 13.25 4.51 7.95
N ALA A 41 13.20 3.35 7.29
CA ALA A 41 13.76 2.08 7.74
C ALA A 41 15.16 1.81 7.16
N ASP A 42 15.87 2.84 6.69
CA ASP A 42 17.20 2.77 6.07
C ASP A 42 17.27 1.91 4.79
N VAL A 43 16.15 1.76 4.06
CA VAL A 43 16.15 1.10 2.75
C VAL A 43 16.65 2.07 1.68
N ASN A 44 17.51 1.58 0.79
CA ASN A 44 18.02 2.35 -0.33
C ASN A 44 16.86 2.91 -1.18
N TYR A 45 16.91 4.20 -1.50
CA TYR A 45 15.89 4.88 -2.30
C TYR A 45 15.55 4.17 -3.62
N LYS A 46 16.55 3.60 -4.31
CA LYS A 46 16.33 2.86 -5.57
C LYS A 46 15.45 1.62 -5.33
N ILE A 47 15.77 0.84 -4.29
CA ILE A 47 15.00 -0.35 -3.92
C ILE A 47 13.60 0.05 -3.45
N ALA A 48 13.49 1.08 -2.59
CA ALA A 48 12.20 1.56 -2.13
C ALA A 48 11.32 2.03 -3.30
N LYS A 49 11.92 2.69 -4.30
CA LYS A 49 11.23 3.10 -5.52
C LYS A 49 10.78 1.91 -6.36
N GLU A 50 11.66 0.95 -6.65
CA GLU A 50 11.31 -0.23 -7.45
C GLU A 50 10.20 -1.07 -6.79
N VAL A 51 10.28 -1.28 -5.48
CA VAL A 51 9.25 -2.01 -4.72
C VAL A 51 7.92 -1.28 -4.80
N THR A 52 7.91 0.03 -4.56
CA THR A 52 6.67 0.83 -4.57
C THR A 52 6.08 1.00 -5.97
N ASP A 53 6.92 1.04 -7.01
CA ASP A 53 6.46 1.10 -8.40
C ASP A 53 5.89 -0.24 -8.86
N ARG A 54 6.45 -1.38 -8.42
CA ARG A 54 5.84 -2.72 -8.63
C ARG A 54 4.49 -2.84 -7.94
N ILE A 55 4.40 -2.44 -6.66
CA ILE A 55 3.14 -2.44 -5.91
C ILE A 55 2.09 -1.58 -6.61
N LYS A 56 2.47 -0.40 -7.13
CA LYS A 56 1.56 0.46 -7.88
C LYS A 56 1.10 -0.18 -9.20
N GLN A 57 2.01 -0.79 -9.95
CA GLN A 57 1.70 -1.49 -11.21
C GLN A 57 0.77 -2.68 -10.98
N GLU A 58 1.01 -3.49 -9.93
CA GLU A 58 0.13 -4.62 -9.60
C GLU A 58 -1.23 -4.14 -9.08
N ALA A 59 -1.28 -3.09 -8.26
CA ALA A 59 -2.53 -2.54 -7.75
C ALA A 59 -3.40 -1.85 -8.82
N LEU A 60 -2.79 -1.39 -9.92
CA LEU A 60 -3.51 -0.80 -11.07
C LEU A 60 -3.76 -1.81 -12.20
N GLY A 61 -2.88 -2.80 -12.35
CA GLY A 61 -2.87 -3.77 -13.44
C GLY A 61 -3.56 -5.09 -13.11
N GLN A 62 -3.58 -5.52 -11.84
CA GLN A 62 -4.59 -6.48 -11.40
C GLN A 62 -5.93 -5.75 -11.35
N GLU A 63 -6.96 -6.47 -11.74
CA GLU A 63 -8.39 -6.26 -11.63
C GLU A 63 -8.90 -5.76 -10.25
N VAL A 64 -8.33 -4.70 -9.72
CA VAL A 64 -8.78 -3.99 -8.53
C VAL A 64 -10.07 -3.22 -8.82
N LEU A 65 -10.34 -2.97 -10.11
CA LEU A 65 -11.65 -2.54 -10.61
C LEU A 65 -12.75 -3.61 -10.46
N THR A 66 -12.40 -4.87 -10.16
CA THR A 66 -13.32 -6.01 -10.12
C THR A 66 -13.63 -6.50 -8.70
N THR A 67 -13.16 -5.83 -7.63
CA THR A 67 -13.69 -6.14 -6.29
C THR A 67 -14.97 -5.38 -6.04
N VAL A 68 -16.03 -6.06 -6.45
CA VAL A 68 -17.42 -5.93 -6.02
C VAL A 68 -17.50 -5.68 -4.51
N LYS A 69 -18.28 -4.68 -4.09
CA LYS A 69 -18.73 -4.48 -2.70
C LYS A 69 -19.46 -5.76 -2.18
N PRO A 70 -20.07 -5.74 -0.99
CA PRO A 70 -19.58 -5.68 0.39
C PRO A 70 -20.12 -6.89 1.19
N GLY A 71 -19.30 -7.65 1.90
CA GLY A 71 -19.84 -8.77 2.69
C GLY A 71 -18.87 -9.90 2.95
N GLN A 72 -17.79 -9.61 3.67
CA GLN A 72 -17.22 -10.45 4.71
C GLN A 72 -16.58 -9.54 5.74
#